data_AF-A0A937W025-F1
#
_entry.id   AF-A0A937W025-F1
#
_cell.length_a   1.000
_cell.length_b   1.000
_cell.length_c   1.000
_cell.angle_alpha   90.00
_cell.angle_beta   90.00
_cell.angle_gamma   90.00
#
_symmetry.space_group_name_H-M   'P 1'
#
loop_
_entity.id
_entity.type
_entity.pdbx_description
1 polymer ?
#
loop_
_entity_poly.entity_id
_entity_poly.type
_entity_poly.pdbx_seq_one_letter_code
_entity_poly.pdbx_strand_id
1 'polypeptide(L)'
;MWSCIEPITEPDILASIDLLPTEDELPCDDGEPMETARHREQMQVLIESLQLYWAERTDYYVGGNMFIHYDPANKRRSRGPDFFLVLDVDQRERKSWVVWAESMRFPDVIIELLSDTTREVDKGEKKTLYARLFRTAEYYLYDPFSHEFLGYRLQGSTYRDCPPDATHTIVSEVTGLALGVRDGWLRWLTTDGMVLPTPRELAEQEHQRAEQAQQRAEQEYQRAEQAQQQAEQAQQRAEQERQRAEQAQQHAEQVQQHAEQVQQRAEQARQQTREALERAGQAEQLLAEYQRRFGHLEAP
;
A
#
# COMPACT_ATOMS: atom_id res chain seq x y z
N MET A 1 -30.20 -21.23 10.28
CA MET A 1 -30.59 -20.70 8.96
C MET A 1 -32.03 -20.24 9.08
N TRP A 2 -32.26 -19.06 9.67
CA TRP A 2 -33.59 -18.48 9.77
C TRP A 2 -33.64 -17.43 8.66
N SER A 3 -34.33 -17.78 7.58
CA SER A 3 -34.59 -16.87 6.46
C SER A 3 -35.32 -15.64 7.00
N CYS A 4 -34.79 -14.47 6.65
CA CYS A 4 -35.51 -13.22 6.66
C CYS A 4 -36.90 -13.44 6.03
N ILE A 5 -37.92 -12.80 6.60
CA ILE A 5 -39.31 -12.87 6.13
C ILE A 5 -39.31 -12.54 4.64
N GLU A 6 -39.77 -13.48 3.80
CA GLU A 6 -39.87 -13.25 2.36
C GLU A 6 -40.72 -11.98 2.11
N PRO A 7 -40.36 -11.15 1.11
CA PRO A 7 -41.12 -9.95 0.81
C PRO A 7 -42.58 -10.31 0.53
N ILE A 8 -43.49 -9.44 0.98
CA ILE A 8 -44.93 -9.60 0.71
C ILE A 8 -45.13 -9.57 -0.81
N THR A 9 -45.75 -10.61 -1.37
CA THR A 9 -45.98 -10.72 -2.83
C THR A 9 -47.46 -10.73 -3.21
N GLU A 10 -48.37 -10.71 -2.23
CA GLU A 10 -49.81 -10.76 -2.45
C GLU A 10 -50.34 -9.46 -3.10
N PRO A 11 -50.98 -9.53 -4.29
CA PRO A 11 -51.39 -8.35 -5.05
C PRO A 11 -52.33 -7.40 -4.31
N ASP A 12 -53.27 -7.95 -3.53
CA ASP A 12 -54.24 -7.15 -2.77
C ASP A 12 -53.58 -6.38 -1.63
N ILE A 13 -52.50 -6.92 -1.05
CA ILE A 13 -51.72 -6.23 -0.01
C ILE A 13 -50.87 -5.14 -0.65
N LEU A 14 -50.20 -5.44 -1.78
CA LEU A 14 -49.42 -4.46 -2.52
C LEU A 14 -50.27 -3.27 -2.99
N ALA A 15 -51.48 -3.51 -3.51
CA ALA A 15 -52.41 -2.46 -3.90
C ALA A 15 -52.86 -1.57 -2.73
N SER A 16 -52.90 -2.12 -1.51
CA SER A 16 -53.19 -1.34 -0.30
C SER A 16 -52.00 -0.51 0.18
N ILE A 17 -50.77 -0.96 -0.09
CA ILE A 17 -49.52 -0.25 0.22
C ILE A 17 -49.34 0.95 -0.71
N ASP A 18 -49.71 0.84 -1.98
CA ASP A 18 -49.62 1.94 -2.96
C ASP A 18 -50.44 3.19 -2.59
N LEU A 19 -51.41 3.04 -1.68
CA LEU A 19 -52.24 4.15 -1.17
C LEU A 19 -51.65 4.85 0.05
N LEU A 20 -50.53 4.34 0.59
CA LEU A 20 -49.86 4.90 1.76
C LEU A 20 -48.89 6.02 1.36
N PRO A 21 -48.65 7.00 2.26
CA PRO A 21 -47.70 8.06 2.00
C PRO A 21 -46.29 7.52 1.76
N THR A 22 -45.58 8.14 0.83
CA THR A 22 -44.17 7.83 0.52
C THR A 22 -43.22 8.70 1.34
N GLU A 23 -41.93 8.44 1.22
CA GLU A 23 -40.87 9.24 1.85
C GLU A 23 -40.88 10.73 1.46
N ASP A 24 -41.47 11.07 0.31
CA ASP A 24 -41.62 12.46 -0.14
C ASP A 24 -42.68 13.24 0.65
N GLU A 25 -43.63 12.54 1.27
CA GLU A 25 -44.75 13.13 2.00
C GLU A 25 -44.57 13.11 3.52
N LEU A 26 -43.44 12.57 4.00
CA LEU A 26 -43.16 12.36 5.42
C LEU A 26 -41.98 13.22 5.89
N PRO A 27 -41.96 13.62 7.17
CA PRO A 27 -40.78 14.25 7.76
C PRO A 27 -39.57 13.33 7.65
N CYS A 28 -38.41 13.90 7.30
CA CYS A 28 -37.13 13.20 7.21
C CYS A 28 -36.10 13.62 8.27
N ASP A 29 -36.37 14.72 8.99
CA ASP A 29 -35.52 15.32 10.01
C ASP A 29 -36.41 16.02 11.06
N ASP A 30 -36.00 16.06 12.33
CA ASP A 30 -36.61 16.90 13.38
C ASP A 30 -35.92 18.27 13.52
N GLY A 31 -34.80 18.48 12.83
CA GLY A 31 -34.03 19.72 12.87
C GLY A 31 -33.14 19.85 14.11
N GLU A 32 -33.01 18.80 14.92
CA GLU A 32 -32.11 18.78 16.06
C GLU A 32 -30.68 18.43 15.62
N PRO A 33 -29.67 19.23 15.98
CA PRO A 33 -28.29 18.90 15.65
C PRO A 33 -27.86 17.63 16.37
N MET A 34 -27.07 16.80 15.67
CA MET A 34 -26.36 15.66 16.27
C MET A 34 -25.73 16.03 17.61
N GLU A 35 -25.98 15.23 18.64
CA GLU A 35 -25.72 15.58 20.05
C GLU A 35 -24.31 16.15 20.28
N THR A 36 -23.27 15.54 19.68
CA THR A 36 -21.92 16.11 19.67
C THR A 36 -21.14 15.80 18.38
N ALA A 37 -20.02 16.49 18.16
CA ALA A 37 -19.10 16.17 17.05
C ALA A 37 -18.57 14.73 17.13
N ARG A 38 -18.33 14.20 18.34
CA ARG A 38 -17.87 12.83 18.56
C ARG A 38 -18.91 11.80 18.11
N HIS A 39 -20.19 12.03 18.36
CA HIS A 39 -21.29 11.17 17.88
C HIS A 39 -21.34 11.16 16.35
N ARG A 40 -21.23 12.34 15.73
CA ARG A 40 -21.20 12.46 14.26
C ARG A 40 -20.05 11.67 13.64
N GLU A 41 -18.83 11.85 14.16
CA GLU A 41 -17.65 11.15 13.67
C GLU A 41 -17.77 9.64 13.90
N GLN A 42 -18.30 9.21 15.05
CA GLN A 42 -18.50 7.79 15.36
C GLN A 42 -19.49 7.13 14.39
N MET A 43 -20.59 7.81 14.05
CA MET A 43 -21.54 7.35 13.04
C MET A 43 -20.87 7.26 11.67
N GLN A 44 -20.15 8.30 11.24
CA GLN A 44 -19.43 8.30 9.95
C GLN A 44 -18.43 7.14 9.85
N VAL A 45 -17.66 6.89 10.92
CA VAL A 45 -16.72 5.77 10.96
C VAL A 45 -17.44 4.44 10.74
N LEU A 46 -18.60 4.22 11.35
CA LEU A 46 -19.38 2.97 11.19
C LEU A 46 -19.96 2.83 9.78
N ILE A 47 -20.51 3.90 9.21
CA ILE A 47 -21.13 3.89 7.89
C ILE A 47 -20.07 3.73 6.80
N GLU A 48 -19.07 4.61 6.78
CA GLU A 48 -18.09 4.69 5.70
C GLU A 48 -17.18 3.47 5.64
N SER A 49 -16.77 2.93 6.78
CA SER A 49 -15.92 1.72 6.79
C SER A 49 -16.68 0.48 6.30
N LEU A 50 -17.98 0.36 6.62
CA LEU A 50 -18.81 -0.73 6.10
C LEU A 50 -19.08 -0.57 4.60
N GLN A 51 -19.42 0.65 4.16
CA GLN A 51 -19.62 0.95 2.73
C GLN A 51 -18.35 0.68 1.90
N LEU A 52 -17.18 1.08 2.42
CA LEU A 52 -15.91 0.81 1.76
C LEU A 52 -15.63 -0.69 1.67
N TYR A 53 -15.87 -1.46 2.73
CA TYR A 53 -15.65 -2.90 2.73
C TYR A 53 -16.64 -3.65 1.83
N TRP A 54 -17.88 -3.17 1.74
CA TRP A 54 -18.94 -3.71 0.88
C TRP A 54 -19.14 -2.89 -0.41
N ALA A 55 -18.09 -2.25 -0.93
CA ALA A 55 -18.19 -1.39 -2.10
C ALA A 55 -18.71 -2.12 -3.36
N GLU A 56 -18.43 -3.43 -3.47
CA GLU A 56 -18.87 -4.27 -4.59
C GLU A 56 -20.26 -4.91 -4.36
N ARG A 57 -20.86 -4.75 -3.17
CA ARG A 57 -22.21 -5.25 -2.86
C ARG A 57 -23.26 -4.22 -3.25
N THR A 58 -24.41 -4.70 -3.71
CA THR A 58 -25.55 -3.87 -4.15
C THR A 58 -26.86 -4.23 -3.45
N ASP A 59 -26.81 -5.19 -2.53
CA ASP A 59 -27.93 -5.84 -1.86
C ASP A 59 -28.08 -5.39 -0.38
N TYR A 60 -27.78 -4.12 -0.10
CA TYR A 60 -27.93 -3.57 1.25
C TYR A 60 -28.13 -2.05 1.22
N TYR A 61 -28.70 -1.55 2.32
CA TYR A 61 -28.77 -0.14 2.64
C TYR A 61 -28.25 0.10 4.05
N VAL A 62 -27.38 1.10 4.19
CA VAL A 62 -26.88 1.56 5.49
C VAL A 62 -27.17 3.05 5.61
N GLY A 63 -27.70 3.45 6.77
CA GLY A 63 -28.03 4.83 7.06
C GLY A 63 -27.83 5.14 8.53
N GLY A 64 -27.94 6.42 8.87
CA GLY A 64 -27.80 6.90 10.24
C GLY A 64 -28.40 8.29 10.36
N ASN A 65 -28.89 8.62 11.55
CA ASN A 65 -29.61 9.87 11.82
C ASN A 65 -30.71 10.15 10.76
N MET A 66 -31.45 9.12 10.39
CA MET A 66 -32.53 9.18 9.40
C MET A 66 -33.76 8.47 9.96
N PHE A 67 -34.94 9.07 9.76
CA PHE A 67 -36.17 8.49 10.29
C PHE A 67 -36.56 7.18 9.62
N ILE A 68 -36.98 6.25 10.46
CA ILE A 68 -37.64 5.00 10.15
C ILE A 68 -39.12 5.16 10.49
N HIS A 69 -39.96 5.23 9.46
CA HIS A 69 -41.41 5.29 9.59
C HIS A 69 -41.98 3.88 9.58
N TYR A 70 -42.69 3.52 10.66
CA TYR A 70 -43.15 2.15 10.89
C TYR A 70 -44.64 2.02 11.21
N ASP A 71 -45.36 3.14 11.34
CA ASP A 71 -46.79 3.17 11.62
C ASP A 71 -47.53 3.98 10.53
N PRO A 72 -48.12 3.32 9.52
CA PRO A 72 -48.79 4.01 8.42
C PRO A 72 -50.03 4.81 8.88
N ALA A 73 -50.60 4.48 10.04
CA ALA A 73 -51.73 5.20 10.60
C ALA A 73 -51.32 6.49 11.33
N ASN A 74 -50.04 6.65 11.67
CA ASN A 74 -49.52 7.82 12.36
C ASN A 74 -48.17 8.28 11.80
N LYS A 75 -48.24 9.24 10.85
CA LYS A 75 -47.09 9.84 10.16
C LYS A 75 -46.04 10.51 11.07
N ARG A 76 -46.36 10.76 12.35
CA ARG A 76 -45.41 11.33 13.33
C ARG A 76 -44.66 10.27 14.12
N ARG A 77 -45.04 9.00 13.97
CA ARG A 77 -44.47 7.91 14.73
C ARG A 77 -43.32 7.27 13.94
N SER A 78 -42.13 7.79 14.20
CA SER A 78 -40.87 7.34 13.62
C SER A 78 -39.82 7.07 14.70
N ARG A 79 -38.71 6.46 14.31
CA ARG A 79 -37.47 6.36 15.10
C ARG A 79 -36.29 6.73 14.21
N GLY A 80 -35.40 7.59 14.68
CA GLY A 80 -34.14 7.92 14.01
C GLY A 80 -32.98 7.29 14.75
N PRO A 81 -32.58 6.04 14.46
CA PRO A 81 -31.39 5.46 15.06
C PRO A 81 -30.12 6.13 14.50
N ASP A 82 -29.07 6.19 15.33
CA ASP A 82 -27.77 6.73 14.90
C ASP A 82 -27.15 5.92 13.76
N PHE A 83 -27.36 4.62 13.74
CA PHE A 83 -26.97 3.75 12.64
C PHE A 83 -27.97 2.61 12.49
N PHE A 84 -28.26 2.25 11.24
CA PHE A 84 -28.98 1.04 10.92
C PHE A 84 -28.54 0.43 9.59
N LEU A 85 -28.69 -0.89 9.50
CA LEU A 85 -28.38 -1.68 8.31
C LEU A 85 -29.61 -2.52 7.93
N VAL A 86 -29.90 -2.55 6.63
CA VAL A 86 -30.91 -3.41 6.01
C VAL A 86 -30.24 -4.21 4.89
N LEU A 87 -30.39 -5.53 4.92
CA LEU A 87 -29.92 -6.44 3.88
C LEU A 87 -31.04 -6.80 2.90
N ASP A 88 -30.64 -7.28 1.73
CA ASP A 88 -31.50 -7.76 0.64
C ASP A 88 -32.41 -6.67 0.07
N VAL A 89 -31.89 -5.45 -0.01
CA VAL A 89 -32.58 -4.26 -0.56
C VAL A 89 -31.72 -3.58 -1.61
N ASP A 90 -32.37 -2.84 -2.51
CA ASP A 90 -31.70 -2.13 -3.58
C ASP A 90 -30.97 -0.86 -3.10
N GLN A 91 -29.87 -0.54 -3.79
CA GLN A 91 -29.17 0.71 -3.60
C GLN A 91 -29.86 1.84 -4.38
N ARG A 92 -30.66 2.61 -3.66
CA ARG A 92 -31.23 3.88 -4.10
C ARG A 92 -31.17 4.90 -2.98
N GLU A 93 -31.18 6.17 -3.38
CA GLU A 93 -31.33 7.26 -2.43
C GLU A 93 -32.69 7.17 -1.73
N ARG A 94 -32.70 7.47 -0.43
CA ARG A 94 -33.88 7.48 0.43
C ARG A 94 -33.84 8.73 1.30
N LYS A 95 -34.97 9.43 1.41
CA LYS A 95 -35.15 10.56 2.33
C LYS A 95 -35.47 10.07 3.73
N SER A 96 -36.13 8.92 3.84
CA SER A 96 -36.43 8.24 5.09
C SER A 96 -36.62 6.76 4.82
N TRP A 97 -36.44 5.91 5.83
CA TRP A 97 -36.75 4.49 5.71
C TRP A 97 -38.23 4.26 6.00
N VAL A 98 -39.03 4.09 4.96
CA VAL A 98 -40.49 3.90 5.10
C VAL A 98 -40.82 2.42 4.96
N VAL A 99 -41.04 1.73 6.08
CA VAL A 99 -41.07 0.25 6.07
C VAL A 99 -42.13 -0.33 5.13
N TRP A 100 -43.30 0.30 5.00
CA TRP A 100 -44.35 -0.20 4.10
C TRP A 100 -44.01 0.02 2.63
N ALA A 101 -43.31 1.11 2.29
CA ALA A 101 -42.79 1.32 0.93
C ALA A 101 -41.66 0.32 0.61
N GLU A 102 -40.99 -0.20 1.63
CA GLU A 102 -39.93 -1.20 1.54
C GLU A 102 -40.47 -2.63 1.79
N SER A 103 -41.72 -2.93 1.42
CA SER A 103 -42.33 -4.27 1.57
C SER A 103 -42.30 -4.82 3.01
N MET A 104 -42.54 -3.94 3.99
CA MET A 104 -42.45 -4.22 5.43
C MET A 104 -41.04 -4.62 5.90
N ARG A 105 -39.99 -4.17 5.21
CA ARG A 105 -38.60 -4.42 5.59
C ARG A 105 -38.16 -3.51 6.73
N PHE A 106 -37.77 -4.11 7.85
CA PHE A 106 -37.18 -3.44 9.00
C PHE A 106 -35.65 -3.63 9.03
N PRO A 107 -34.90 -2.79 9.77
CA PRO A 107 -33.46 -2.97 9.94
C PRO A 107 -33.06 -4.29 10.59
N ASP A 108 -32.00 -4.90 10.07
CA ASP A 108 -31.39 -6.10 10.63
C ASP A 108 -30.43 -5.79 11.77
N VAL A 109 -29.70 -4.68 11.64
CA VAL A 109 -28.81 -4.16 12.69
C VAL A 109 -29.19 -2.72 13.01
N ILE A 110 -29.26 -2.41 14.31
CA ILE A 110 -29.37 -1.03 14.80
C ILE A 110 -28.25 -0.79 15.82
N ILE A 111 -27.59 0.36 15.73
CA ILE A 111 -26.63 0.84 16.72
C ILE A 111 -27.10 2.22 17.19
N GLU A 112 -27.22 2.41 18.51
CA GLU A 112 -27.50 3.70 19.12
C GLU A 112 -26.27 4.16 19.91
N LEU A 113 -25.95 5.44 19.80
CA LEU A 113 -24.86 6.08 20.50
C LEU A 113 -25.43 6.74 21.75
N LEU A 114 -25.00 6.27 22.92
CA LEU A 114 -25.56 6.69 24.20
C LEU A 114 -25.07 8.07 24.61
N SER A 115 -26.00 8.90 25.08
CA SER A 115 -25.73 10.09 25.89
C SER A 115 -26.40 10.01 27.26
N ASP A 116 -26.02 10.92 28.15
CA ASP A 116 -26.61 11.02 29.49
C ASP A 116 -28.13 11.23 29.46
N THR A 117 -28.66 11.82 28.37
CA THR A 117 -30.08 12.12 28.20
C THR A 117 -30.88 10.98 27.58
N THR A 118 -30.26 10.12 26.75
CA THR A 118 -30.97 9.08 25.97
C THR A 118 -30.83 7.67 26.58
N ARG A 119 -29.80 7.46 27.41
CA ARG A 119 -29.42 6.18 28.03
C ARG A 119 -30.57 5.31 28.55
N GLU A 120 -31.47 5.85 29.36
CA GLU A 120 -32.56 5.08 29.96
C GLU A 120 -33.62 4.66 28.93
N VAL A 121 -33.86 5.51 27.93
CA VAL A 121 -34.82 5.24 26.86
C VAL A 121 -34.27 4.17 25.92
N ASP A 122 -32.99 4.24 25.57
CA ASP A 122 -32.28 3.27 24.73
C ASP A 122 -32.23 1.89 25.38
N LYS A 123 -31.87 1.81 26.67
CA LYS A 123 -31.82 0.54 27.42
C LYS A 123 -33.20 -0.04 27.73
N GLY A 124 -34.27 0.75 27.66
CA GLY A 124 -35.63 0.36 28.03
C GLY A 124 -36.61 0.27 26.86
N GLU A 125 -37.27 1.39 26.55
CA GLU A 125 -38.39 1.45 25.60
C GLU A 125 -37.94 1.09 24.17
N LYS A 126 -36.86 1.69 23.69
CA LYS A 126 -36.36 1.44 22.33
C LYS A 126 -35.91 0.00 22.17
N LYS A 127 -35.14 -0.55 23.11
CA LYS A 127 -34.79 -1.99 23.15
C LYS A 127 -36.04 -2.88 23.01
N THR A 128 -37.11 -2.56 23.71
CA THR A 128 -38.37 -3.32 23.64
C THR A 128 -39.07 -3.16 22.31
N LEU A 129 -39.14 -1.94 21.77
CA LEU A 129 -39.72 -1.62 20.47
C LEU A 129 -38.99 -2.36 19.34
N TYR A 130 -37.66 -2.29 19.32
CA TYR A 130 -36.85 -2.92 18.29
C TYR A 130 -36.96 -4.45 18.32
N ALA A 131 -37.03 -5.06 19.51
CA ALA A 131 -37.22 -6.51 19.63
C ALA A 131 -38.62 -6.98 19.19
N ARG A 132 -39.66 -6.27 19.62
CA ARG A 132 -41.05 -6.73 19.47
C ARG A 132 -41.66 -6.33 18.14
N LEU A 133 -41.47 -5.08 17.74
CA LEU A 133 -42.07 -4.51 16.55
C LEU A 133 -41.16 -4.63 15.34
N PHE A 134 -39.92 -4.12 15.44
CA PHE A 134 -39.03 -4.10 14.27
C PHE A 134 -38.44 -5.47 13.97
N ARG A 135 -38.39 -6.36 14.98
CA ARG A 135 -37.78 -7.68 14.86
C ARG A 135 -36.31 -7.60 14.40
N THR A 136 -35.64 -6.49 14.75
CA THR A 136 -34.23 -6.26 14.42
C THR A 136 -33.38 -7.37 15.03
N ALA A 137 -32.53 -7.99 14.21
CA ALA A 137 -31.80 -9.19 14.59
C ALA A 137 -30.71 -8.87 15.62
N GLU A 138 -29.98 -7.78 15.45
CA GLU A 138 -28.90 -7.35 16.33
C GLU A 138 -29.04 -5.86 16.71
N TYR A 139 -28.91 -5.59 18.00
CA TYR A 139 -29.01 -4.23 18.55
C TYR A 139 -27.81 -3.94 19.44
N TYR A 140 -27.17 -2.80 19.21
CA TYR A 140 -25.96 -2.40 19.92
C TYR A 140 -26.12 -1.01 20.53
N LEU A 141 -25.49 -0.82 21.69
CA LEU A 141 -25.39 0.46 22.37
C LEU A 141 -23.92 0.77 22.59
N TYR A 142 -23.50 1.99 22.26
CA TYR A 142 -22.15 2.43 22.51
C TYR A 142 -22.10 3.86 23.05
N ASP A 143 -21.40 4.06 24.16
CA ASP A 143 -21.11 5.39 24.67
C ASP A 143 -19.71 5.85 24.22
N PRO A 144 -19.59 6.89 23.39
CA PRO A 144 -18.30 7.33 22.86
C PRO A 144 -17.39 8.02 23.88
N PHE A 145 -17.86 8.32 25.09
CA PHE A 145 -17.11 8.95 26.17
C PHE A 145 -16.77 8.00 27.31
N SER A 146 -17.72 7.15 27.75
CA SER A 146 -17.43 6.13 28.77
C SER A 146 -16.89 4.82 28.18
N HIS A 147 -17.03 4.64 26.87
CA HIS A 147 -16.71 3.41 26.13
C HIS A 147 -17.51 2.19 26.59
N GLU A 148 -18.68 2.40 27.22
CA GLU A 148 -19.63 1.32 27.48
C GLU A 148 -20.11 0.76 26.15
N PHE A 149 -19.89 -0.53 25.90
CA PHE A 149 -20.35 -1.23 24.71
C PHE A 149 -21.19 -2.44 25.10
N LEU A 150 -22.45 -2.43 24.67
CA LEU A 150 -23.42 -3.50 24.93
C LEU A 150 -23.98 -3.99 23.61
N GLY A 151 -24.13 -5.31 23.48
CA GLY A 151 -24.79 -5.92 22.33
C GLY A 151 -25.92 -6.84 22.76
N TYR A 152 -26.87 -6.98 21.85
CA TYR A 152 -28.11 -7.71 22.04
C TYR A 152 -28.47 -8.45 20.75
N ARG A 153 -28.90 -9.71 20.88
CA ARG A 153 -29.37 -10.52 19.73
C ARG A 153 -30.79 -11.00 19.96
N LEU A 154 -31.63 -10.90 18.92
CA LEU A 154 -33.03 -11.25 19.03
C LEU A 154 -33.20 -12.75 19.30
N GLN A 155 -33.99 -13.08 20.32
CA GLN A 155 -34.38 -14.45 20.63
C GLN A 155 -35.89 -14.47 20.93
N GLY A 156 -36.67 -15.06 20.02
CA GLY A 156 -38.13 -15.01 20.13
C GLY A 156 -38.62 -13.57 19.93
N SER A 157 -39.21 -12.96 20.96
CA SER A 157 -39.73 -11.58 20.96
C SER A 157 -38.97 -10.64 21.91
N THR A 158 -37.82 -11.06 22.41
CA THR A 158 -36.97 -10.31 23.32
C THR A 158 -35.51 -10.40 22.91
N TYR A 159 -34.70 -9.45 23.34
CA TYR A 159 -33.26 -9.53 23.17
C TYR A 159 -32.60 -10.38 24.26
N ARG A 160 -31.65 -11.22 23.84
CA ARG A 160 -30.66 -11.84 24.72
C ARG A 160 -29.39 -10.99 24.73
N ASP A 161 -28.83 -10.78 25.90
CA ASP A 161 -27.57 -10.04 26.04
C ASP A 161 -26.41 -10.80 25.39
N CYS A 162 -25.58 -10.07 24.66
CA CYS A 162 -24.39 -10.55 23.99
C CYS A 162 -23.24 -9.62 24.41
N PRO A 163 -22.64 -9.83 25.59
CA PRO A 163 -21.56 -8.97 26.06
C PRO A 163 -20.32 -9.10 25.16
N PRO A 164 -19.50 -8.04 25.07
CA PRO A 164 -18.21 -8.12 24.39
C PRO A 164 -17.30 -9.18 25.03
N ASP A 165 -16.46 -9.80 24.19
CA ASP A 165 -15.44 -10.74 24.64
C ASP A 165 -14.24 -10.04 25.33
N ALA A 166 -13.20 -10.81 25.67
CA ALA A 166 -12.00 -10.29 26.31
C ALA A 166 -11.23 -9.25 25.48
N THR A 167 -11.50 -9.15 24.18
CA THR A 167 -10.92 -8.15 23.26
C THR A 167 -11.85 -6.95 23.06
N HIS A 168 -12.91 -6.85 23.87
CA HIS A 168 -13.94 -5.82 23.77
C HIS A 168 -14.65 -5.85 22.41
N THR A 169 -14.92 -7.06 21.90
CA THR A 169 -15.48 -7.30 20.55
C THR A 169 -16.73 -8.19 20.62
N ILE A 170 -17.69 -7.97 19.73
CA ILE A 170 -18.87 -8.82 19.50
C ILE A 170 -18.93 -9.19 18.02
N VAL A 171 -18.98 -10.49 17.71
CA VAL A 171 -19.20 -10.96 16.33
C VAL A 171 -20.68 -10.81 15.96
N SER A 172 -20.93 -10.15 14.84
CA SER A 172 -22.24 -9.97 14.23
C SER A 172 -22.56 -11.18 13.35
N GLU A 173 -23.65 -11.87 13.66
CA GLU A 173 -24.16 -12.99 12.85
C GLU A 173 -24.80 -12.49 11.55
N VAL A 174 -25.26 -11.23 11.53
CA VAL A 174 -25.90 -10.60 10.37
C VAL A 174 -24.88 -10.21 9.30
N THR A 175 -23.81 -9.53 9.72
CA THR A 175 -22.82 -8.96 8.78
C THR A 175 -21.69 -9.93 8.46
N GLY A 176 -21.46 -10.94 9.31
CA GLY A 176 -20.26 -11.77 9.24
C GLY A 176 -18.97 -11.02 9.63
N LEU A 177 -19.10 -9.82 10.16
CA LEU A 177 -18.03 -9.00 10.73
C LEU A 177 -18.12 -9.02 12.26
N ALA A 178 -17.22 -8.30 12.91
CA ALA A 178 -17.29 -8.03 14.33
C ALA A 178 -17.37 -6.52 14.60
N LEU A 179 -17.99 -6.13 15.71
CA LEU A 179 -17.97 -4.78 16.26
C LEU A 179 -17.11 -4.77 17.50
N GLY A 180 -16.17 -3.84 17.60
CA GLY A 180 -15.29 -3.76 18.77
C GLY A 180 -14.74 -2.37 19.01
N VAL A 181 -14.36 -2.11 20.25
CA VAL A 181 -13.84 -0.79 20.64
C VAL A 181 -12.33 -0.76 20.43
N ARG A 182 -11.84 0.19 19.62
CA ARG A 182 -10.42 0.42 19.31
C ARG A 182 -10.11 1.90 19.44
N ASP A 183 -9.14 2.24 20.28
CA ASP A 183 -8.71 3.64 20.53
C ASP A 183 -9.89 4.58 20.87
N GLY A 184 -10.88 4.08 21.62
CA GLY A 184 -12.08 4.82 22.01
C GLY A 184 -13.15 4.96 20.91
N TRP A 185 -13.03 4.22 19.81
CA TRP A 185 -14.00 4.19 18.72
C TRP A 185 -14.62 2.81 18.59
N LEU A 186 -15.93 2.75 18.38
CA LEU A 186 -16.57 1.52 17.91
C LEU A 186 -16.22 1.33 16.42
N ARG A 187 -15.65 0.19 16.07
CA ARG A 187 -15.16 -0.12 14.72
C ARG A 187 -15.76 -1.43 14.23
N TRP A 188 -15.97 -1.52 12.92
CA TRP A 188 -16.10 -2.80 12.26
C TRP A 188 -14.74 -3.47 12.15
N LEU A 189 -14.71 -4.78 12.40
CA LEU A 189 -13.54 -5.62 12.28
C LEU A 189 -13.88 -6.85 11.44
N THR A 190 -12.90 -7.35 10.72
CA THR A 190 -12.97 -8.71 10.18
C THR A 190 -12.96 -9.74 11.31
N THR A 191 -13.31 -10.99 11.01
CA THR A 191 -13.38 -12.07 12.00
C THR A 191 -12.01 -12.46 12.57
N ASP A 192 -10.91 -12.14 11.88
CA ASP A 192 -9.53 -12.26 12.35
C ASP A 192 -9.06 -11.05 13.18
N GLY A 193 -9.94 -10.05 13.40
CA GLY A 193 -9.69 -8.91 14.27
C GLY A 193 -9.01 -7.71 13.61
N MET A 194 -8.95 -7.67 12.27
CA MET A 194 -8.42 -6.52 11.54
C MET A 194 -9.49 -5.42 11.45
N VAL A 195 -9.10 -4.19 11.80
CA VAL A 195 -10.01 -3.04 11.73
C VAL A 195 -10.27 -2.68 10.27
N LEU A 196 -11.55 -2.52 9.91
CA LEU A 196 -11.93 -2.00 8.60
C LEU A 196 -11.54 -0.51 8.55
N PRO A 197 -10.75 -0.09 7.53
CA PRO A 197 -10.35 1.29 7.40
C PRO A 197 -11.55 2.15 7.00
N THR A 198 -11.52 3.42 7.36
CA THR A 198 -12.34 4.44 6.71
C THR A 198 -11.73 4.82 5.35
N PRO A 199 -12.49 5.42 4.42
CA PRO A 199 -11.95 5.93 3.16
C PRO A 199 -10.77 6.88 3.36
N ARG A 200 -10.82 7.71 4.40
CA ARG A 200 -9.73 8.61 4.77
C ARG A 200 -8.47 7.84 5.19
N GLU A 201 -8.60 6.88 6.10
CA GLU A 201 -7.46 6.07 6.56
C GLU A 201 -6.84 5.26 5.40
N LEU A 202 -7.67 4.72 4.51
CA LEU A 202 -7.18 4.01 3.31
C LEU A 202 -6.43 4.96 2.37
N ALA A 203 -6.96 6.15 2.13
CA ALA A 203 -6.30 7.15 1.28
C ALA A 203 -4.95 7.60 1.88
N GLU A 204 -4.87 7.81 3.19
CA GLU A 204 -3.63 8.13 3.90
C GLU A 204 -2.61 6.98 3.78
N GLN A 205 -3.05 5.72 3.91
CA GLN A 205 -2.19 4.55 3.74
C GLN A 205 -1.64 4.44 2.32
N GLU A 206 -2.47 4.60 1.30
CA GLU A 206 -2.06 4.54 -0.10
C GLU A 206 -1.12 5.70 -0.47
N HIS A 207 -1.35 6.89 0.08
CA HIS A 207 -0.44 8.03 -0.08
C HIS A 207 0.95 7.71 0.48
N GLN A 208 1.02 7.22 1.72
CA GLN A 208 2.30 6.84 2.34
C GLN A 208 3.02 5.73 1.56
N ARG A 209 2.28 4.75 1.02
CA ARG A 209 2.86 3.69 0.18
C ARG A 209 3.43 4.26 -1.12
N ALA A 210 2.71 5.18 -1.76
CA ALA A 210 3.16 5.85 -2.97
C ALA A 210 4.44 6.68 -2.72
N GLU A 211 4.48 7.44 -1.63
CA GLU A 211 5.68 8.20 -1.24
C GLU A 211 6.89 7.29 -0.99
N GLN A 212 6.69 6.18 -0.27
CA GLN A 212 7.76 5.21 -0.03
C GLN A 212 8.25 4.55 -1.33
N ALA A 213 7.35 4.22 -2.25
CA ALA A 213 7.71 3.68 -3.54
C ALA A 213 8.51 4.68 -4.38
N GLN A 214 8.12 5.95 -4.37
CA GLN A 214 8.86 7.03 -5.05
C GLN A 214 10.27 7.21 -4.45
N GLN A 215 10.39 7.24 -3.13
CA GLN A 215 11.70 7.35 -2.47
C GLN A 215 12.62 6.18 -2.81
N ARG A 216 12.09 4.95 -2.88
CA ARG A 216 12.87 3.78 -3.29
C ARG A 216 13.29 3.86 -4.76
N ALA A 217 12.40 4.30 -5.64
CA ALA A 217 12.71 4.47 -7.06
C ALA A 217 13.82 5.51 -7.28
N GLU A 218 13.76 6.64 -6.55
CA GLU A 218 14.79 7.69 -6.59
C GLU A 218 16.15 7.18 -6.08
N GLN A 219 16.17 6.43 -4.99
CA GLN A 219 17.41 5.84 -4.48
C GLN A 219 18.03 4.85 -5.46
N GLU A 220 17.23 4.00 -6.11
CA GLU A 220 17.71 3.07 -7.12
C GLU A 220 18.19 3.79 -8.38
N TYR A 221 17.53 4.88 -8.78
CA TYR A 221 17.99 5.73 -9.88
C TYR A 221 19.37 6.34 -9.58
N GLN A 222 19.55 6.92 -8.40
CA GLN A 222 20.84 7.49 -7.97
C GLN A 222 21.94 6.44 -7.90
N ARG A 223 21.63 5.23 -7.43
CA ARG A 223 22.59 4.11 -7.43
C ARG A 223 22.98 3.69 -8.85
N ALA A 224 22.00 3.60 -9.75
CA ALA A 224 22.26 3.27 -11.15
C ALA A 224 23.13 4.32 -11.83
N GLU A 225 22.88 5.61 -11.58
CA GLU A 225 23.68 6.72 -12.10
C GLU A 225 25.12 6.65 -11.56
N GLN A 226 25.31 6.42 -10.26
CA GLN A 226 26.64 6.26 -9.67
C GLN A 226 27.37 5.05 -10.24
N ALA A 227 26.70 3.91 -10.42
CA ALA A 227 27.28 2.72 -11.02
C ALA A 227 27.71 2.99 -12.47
N GLN A 228 26.89 3.71 -13.24
CA GLN A 228 27.22 4.10 -14.61
C GLN A 228 28.46 5.01 -14.64
N GLN A 229 28.50 6.05 -13.79
CA GLN A 229 29.67 6.94 -13.71
C GLN A 229 30.95 6.17 -13.31
N GLN A 230 30.85 5.23 -12.37
CA GLN A 230 31.99 4.38 -12.00
C GLN A 230 32.43 3.46 -13.14
N ALA A 231 31.48 2.88 -13.89
CA ALA A 231 31.77 2.06 -15.06
C ALA A 231 32.46 2.88 -16.16
N GLU A 232 31.99 4.08 -16.45
CA GLU A 232 32.60 5.01 -17.42
C GLU A 232 34.03 5.40 -16.99
N GLN A 233 34.25 5.72 -15.72
CA GLN A 233 35.59 6.01 -15.20
C GLN A 233 36.52 4.79 -15.26
N ALA A 234 36.00 3.58 -14.98
CA ALA A 234 36.77 2.35 -15.10
C ALA A 234 37.17 2.07 -16.56
N GLN A 235 36.26 2.31 -17.51
CA GLN A 235 36.55 2.20 -18.95
C GLN A 235 37.63 3.20 -19.39
N GLN A 236 37.53 4.46 -18.97
CA GLN A 236 38.54 5.48 -19.29
C GLN A 236 39.92 5.13 -18.74
N ARG A 237 39.99 4.61 -17.51
CA ARG A 237 41.27 4.14 -16.92
C ARG A 237 41.85 2.96 -17.69
N ALA A 238 41.02 1.97 -18.02
CA ALA A 238 41.45 0.82 -18.80
C ALA A 238 41.97 1.22 -20.18
N GLU A 239 41.34 2.20 -20.83
CA GLU A 239 41.80 2.75 -22.11
C GLU A 239 43.15 3.47 -21.98
N GLN A 240 43.32 4.30 -20.95
CA GLN A 240 44.61 4.96 -20.68
C GLN A 240 45.73 3.97 -20.40
N GLU A 241 45.45 2.89 -19.65
CA GLU A 241 46.42 1.83 -19.39
C GLU A 241 46.82 1.09 -20.67
N ARG A 242 45.87 0.79 -21.57
CA ARG A 242 46.15 0.20 -22.89
C ARG A 242 47.07 1.10 -23.71
N GLN A 243 46.75 2.39 -23.81
CA GLN A 243 47.58 3.35 -24.56
C GLN A 243 49.01 3.44 -24.00
N ARG A 244 49.17 3.44 -22.66
CA ARG A 244 50.50 3.40 -22.03
C ARG A 244 51.25 2.10 -22.31
N ALA A 245 50.56 0.97 -22.29
CA ALA A 245 51.16 -0.32 -22.60
C ALA A 245 51.63 -0.37 -24.07
N GLU A 246 50.82 0.13 -25.00
CA GLU A 246 51.19 0.25 -26.42
C GLU A 246 52.41 1.16 -26.62
N GLN A 247 52.44 2.34 -25.97
CA GLN A 247 53.60 3.24 -26.03
C GLN A 247 54.87 2.59 -25.44
N ALA A 248 54.73 1.87 -24.32
CA ALA A 248 55.85 1.17 -23.70
C ALA A 248 56.38 0.04 -24.61
N GLN A 249 55.50 -0.70 -25.29
CA GLN A 249 55.89 -1.70 -26.30
C GLN A 249 56.64 -1.06 -27.46
N GLN A 250 56.11 0.01 -28.04
CA GLN A 250 56.78 0.73 -29.13
C GLN A 250 58.17 1.25 -28.72
N HIS A 251 58.30 1.79 -27.51
CA HIS A 251 59.59 2.24 -26.99
C HIS A 251 60.56 1.06 -26.77
N ALA A 252 60.08 -0.06 -26.24
CA ALA A 252 60.91 -1.26 -26.07
C ALA A 252 61.41 -1.81 -27.42
N GLU A 253 60.56 -1.84 -28.45
CA GLU A 253 60.94 -2.20 -29.82
C GLU A 253 62.00 -1.27 -30.39
N GLN A 254 61.85 0.05 -30.22
CA GLN A 254 62.85 1.04 -30.66
C GLN A 254 64.21 0.85 -29.94
N VAL A 255 64.18 0.62 -28.63
CA VAL A 255 65.40 0.35 -27.85
C VAL A 255 66.07 -0.93 -28.31
N GLN A 256 65.30 -1.98 -28.59
CA GLN A 256 65.83 -3.24 -29.11
C GLN A 256 66.48 -3.07 -30.49
N GLN A 257 65.79 -2.39 -31.41
CA GLN A 257 66.36 -2.06 -32.74
C GLN A 257 67.64 -1.24 -32.63
N HIS A 258 67.69 -0.27 -31.71
CA HIS A 258 68.89 0.52 -31.49
C HIS A 258 70.03 -0.33 -30.91
N ALA A 259 69.74 -1.20 -29.95
CA ALA A 259 70.72 -2.13 -29.38
C ALA A 259 71.30 -3.08 -30.46
N GLU A 260 70.45 -3.61 -31.34
CA GLU A 260 70.88 -4.44 -32.48
C GLU A 260 71.79 -3.67 -33.43
N GLN A 261 71.46 -2.42 -33.77
CA GLN A 261 72.33 -1.56 -34.59
C GLN A 261 73.68 -1.29 -33.92
N VAL A 262 73.69 -1.03 -32.61
CA VAL A 262 74.92 -0.81 -31.84
C VAL A 262 75.78 -2.07 -31.83
N GLN A 263 75.18 -3.26 -31.62
CA GLN A 263 75.89 -4.54 -31.69
C GLN A 263 76.49 -4.79 -33.06
N GLN A 264 75.72 -4.58 -34.15
CA GLN A 264 76.22 -4.71 -35.52
C GLN A 264 77.41 -3.79 -35.80
N ARG A 265 77.34 -2.51 -35.36
CA ARG A 265 78.46 -1.56 -35.50
C ARG A 265 79.69 -2.00 -34.69
N ALA A 266 79.48 -2.52 -33.48
CA ALA A 266 80.57 -3.03 -32.65
C ALA A 266 81.24 -4.27 -33.27
N GLU A 267 80.46 -5.18 -33.86
CA GLU A 267 80.99 -6.33 -34.60
C GLU A 267 81.76 -5.91 -35.85
N GLN A 268 81.22 -4.99 -36.66
CA GLN A 268 81.93 -4.43 -37.81
C GLN A 268 83.24 -3.76 -37.40
N ALA A 269 83.24 -2.96 -36.33
CA ALA A 269 84.44 -2.32 -35.81
C ALA A 269 85.48 -3.37 -35.34
N ARG A 270 85.06 -4.42 -34.62
CA ARG A 270 85.93 -5.54 -34.23
C ARG A 270 86.54 -6.25 -35.44
N GLN A 271 85.75 -6.49 -36.48
CA GLN A 271 86.21 -7.13 -37.70
C GLN A 271 87.22 -6.26 -38.44
N GLN A 272 86.96 -4.95 -38.56
CA GLN A 272 87.91 -3.99 -39.12
C GLN A 272 89.22 -3.92 -38.32
N THR A 273 89.14 -3.91 -36.98
CA THR A 273 90.34 -3.95 -36.12
C THR A 273 91.14 -5.23 -36.33
N ARG A 274 90.46 -6.39 -36.43
CA ARG A 274 91.11 -7.67 -36.71
C ARG A 274 91.82 -7.66 -38.06
N GLU A 275 91.14 -7.21 -39.13
CA GLU A 275 91.73 -7.08 -40.45
C GLU A 275 92.92 -6.11 -40.46
N ALA A 276 92.84 -5.00 -39.73
CA ALA A 276 93.94 -4.04 -39.60
C ALA A 276 95.15 -4.64 -38.88
N LEU A 277 94.93 -5.41 -37.80
CA LEU A 277 95.97 -6.15 -37.09
C LEU A 277 96.62 -7.23 -37.99
N GLU A 278 95.82 -7.97 -38.75
CA GLU A 278 96.32 -8.96 -39.71
C GLU A 278 97.19 -8.30 -40.81
N ARG A 279 96.75 -7.14 -41.36
CA ARG A 279 97.56 -6.35 -42.31
C ARG A 279 98.84 -5.81 -41.67
N ALA A 280 98.77 -5.31 -40.45
CA ALA A 280 99.94 -4.83 -39.72
C ALA A 280 100.96 -5.96 -39.49
N GLY A 281 100.48 -7.15 -39.08
CA GLY A 281 101.33 -8.33 -38.93
C GLY A 281 101.95 -8.80 -40.25
N GLN A 282 101.20 -8.77 -41.36
CA GLN A 282 101.75 -9.04 -42.70
C GLN A 282 102.80 -8.00 -43.11
N ALA A 283 102.56 -6.72 -42.82
CA ALA A 283 103.52 -5.66 -43.09
C ALA A 283 104.79 -5.81 -42.25
N GLU A 284 104.69 -6.16 -40.96
CA GLU A 284 105.84 -6.48 -40.11
C GLU A 284 106.62 -7.70 -40.61
N GLN A 285 105.95 -8.75 -41.05
CA GLN A 285 106.61 -9.91 -41.67
C GLN A 285 107.38 -9.52 -42.93
N LEU A 286 106.77 -8.74 -43.83
CA LEU A 286 107.42 -8.20 -45.02
C LEU A 286 108.61 -7.30 -44.67
N LEU A 287 108.50 -6.48 -43.62
CA LEU A 287 109.55 -5.58 -43.17
C LEU A 287 110.72 -6.36 -42.55
N ALA A 288 110.43 -7.39 -41.75
CA ALA A 288 111.43 -8.30 -41.20
C ALA A 288 112.10 -9.16 -42.29
N GLU A 289 111.36 -9.55 -43.33
CA GLU A 289 111.89 -10.25 -44.50
C GLU A 289 112.78 -9.31 -45.35
N TYR A 290 112.37 -8.06 -45.54
CA TYR A 290 113.17 -7.00 -46.17
C TYR A 290 114.45 -6.72 -45.39
N GLN A 291 114.38 -6.58 -44.06
CA GLN A 291 115.54 -6.40 -43.19
C GLN A 291 116.48 -7.62 -43.21
N ARG A 292 115.96 -8.86 -43.24
CA ARG A 292 116.79 -10.06 -43.43
C ARG A 292 117.48 -10.10 -44.79
N ARG A 293 116.84 -9.57 -45.84
CA ARG A 293 117.34 -9.62 -47.22
C ARG A 293 118.25 -8.45 -47.59
N PHE A 294 118.13 -7.31 -46.91
CA PHE A 294 118.82 -6.05 -47.25
C PHE A 294 119.46 -5.30 -46.06
N GLY A 295 119.35 -5.80 -44.82
CA GLY A 295 119.84 -5.14 -43.59
C GLY A 295 121.35 -5.23 -43.33
N HIS A 296 122.13 -5.87 -44.21
CA HIS A 296 123.59 -5.85 -44.19
C HIS A 296 124.16 -4.86 -45.23
N LEU A 297 123.70 -3.61 -45.16
CA LEU A 297 124.38 -2.49 -45.77
C LEU A 297 124.75 -1.51 -44.65
N GLU A 298 125.91 -1.74 -44.06
CA GLU A 298 126.66 -0.66 -43.41
C GLU A 298 126.85 0.45 -44.46
N ALA A 299 126.34 1.64 -44.16
CA ALA A 299 126.66 2.82 -44.94
C ALA A 299 127.95 3.47 -44.37
N PRO A 300 128.89 3.90 -45.24
CA PRO A 300 130.17 4.50 -44.87
C PRO A 300 130.06 5.89 -44.23
#